data_AF-A0A5D0TRT7-F1
#
_entry.id   AF-A0A5D0TRT7-F1
#
_cell.length_a   1.000
_cell.length_b   1.000
_cell.length_c   1.000
_cell.angle_alpha   90.00
_cell.angle_beta   90.00
_cell.angle_gamma   90.00
#
_symmetry.space_group_name_H-M   'P 1'
#
loop_
_entity.id
_entity.type
_entity.pdbx_description
1 polymer ?
#
loop_
_entity_poly.entity_id
_entity_poly.type
_entity_poly.pdbx_seq_one_letter_code
_entity_poly.pdbx_strand_id
1 'polypeptide(L)'
;MPLVLILVPLLGTAVAAVAVYFWPEIMGWTREHLLPWVDRNIPELAEAVRLAFQNLDGIAVDMRRLVRDAWRRLRKVLLHETAKFVETVNDEWAVRITSYLRTLEQGEKPVVRVVTEQRLAWEELPKEVRAQALSNGLHDSEFDVTKTRDQLLSEAL
;
A
#
# COMPACT_ATOMS: atom_id res chain seq x y z
N MET A 1 16.95 -1.19 18.48
CA MET A 1 16.04 -0.04 18.26
C MET A 1 16.12 0.62 16.86
N PRO A 2 16.25 -0.09 15.72
CA PRO A 2 16.04 0.54 14.40
C PRO A 2 14.65 0.28 13.79
N LEU A 3 13.95 -0.79 14.22
CA LEU A 3 12.68 -1.22 13.62
C LEU A 3 11.49 -0.30 13.92
N VAL A 4 11.45 0.32 15.11
CA VAL A 4 10.34 1.21 15.52
C VAL A 4 10.32 2.52 14.72
N LEU A 5 11.49 2.99 14.27
CA LEU A 5 11.61 4.20 13.43
C LEU A 5 11.15 3.97 11.98
N ILE A 6 11.00 2.72 11.54
CA ILE A 6 10.52 2.37 10.19
C ILE A 6 8.98 2.28 10.16
N LEU A 7 8.33 2.09 11.30
CA LEU A 7 6.87 1.86 11.39
C LEU A 7 6.04 3.14 11.58
N VAL A 8 6.61 4.20 12.17
CA VAL A 8 5.93 5.51 12.30
C VAL A 8 5.60 6.19 10.95
N PRO A 9 6.45 6.12 9.88
CA PRO A 9 6.06 6.68 8.59
C PRO A 9 4.93 5.90 7.90
N LEU A 10 4.56 4.70 8.36
CA LEU A 10 3.58 3.84 7.68
C LEU A 10 2.19 4.50 7.59
N LEU A 11 1.76 5.26 8.61
CA LEU A 11 0.47 5.96 8.61
C LEU A 11 0.44 7.20 7.71
N GLY A 12 1.53 7.98 7.66
CA GLY A 12 1.64 9.12 6.74
C GLY A 12 1.80 8.68 5.28
N THR A 13 2.44 7.53 5.05
CA THR A 13 2.57 6.92 3.72
C THR A 13 1.26 6.31 3.20
N ALA A 14 0.33 5.94 4.06
CA ALA A 14 -0.93 5.33 3.63
C ALA A 14 -1.78 6.32 2.81
N VAL A 15 -1.91 7.58 3.24
CA VAL A 15 -2.68 8.60 2.50
C VAL A 15 -2.00 8.96 1.17
N ALA A 16 -0.67 9.12 1.17
CA ALA A 16 0.08 9.38 -0.06
C ALA A 16 0.03 8.20 -1.04
N ALA A 17 0.10 6.96 -0.53
CA ALA A 17 -0.02 5.75 -1.34
C ALA A 17 -1.44 5.57 -1.91
N VAL A 18 -2.48 5.89 -1.13
CA VAL A 18 -3.87 5.89 -1.58
C VAL A 18 -4.10 6.95 -2.65
N ALA A 19 -3.59 8.17 -2.45
CA ALA A 19 -3.67 9.23 -3.46
C ALA A 19 -2.94 8.89 -4.76
N VAL A 20 -1.78 8.22 -4.67
CA VAL A 20 -1.04 7.72 -5.84
C VAL A 20 -1.77 6.58 -6.53
N TYR A 21 -2.40 5.67 -5.77
CA TYR A 21 -3.16 4.55 -6.31
C TYR A 21 -4.41 5.02 -7.08
N PHE A 22 -5.18 5.94 -6.49
CA PHE A 22 -6.38 6.51 -7.11
C PHE A 22 -6.08 7.68 -8.07
N TRP A 23 -4.80 8.00 -8.30
CA TRP A 23 -4.40 9.11 -9.17
C TRP A 23 -4.99 9.03 -10.59
N PRO A 24 -5.02 7.86 -11.27
CA PRO A 24 -5.62 7.75 -12.60
C PRO A 24 -7.10 8.15 -12.62
N GLU A 25 -7.86 7.76 -11.58
CA GLU A 25 -9.28 8.07 -11.45
C GLU A 25 -9.50 9.57 -11.15
N ILE A 26 -8.66 10.15 -10.26
CA ILE A 26 -8.66 11.59 -10.00
C ILE A 26 -8.38 12.38 -11.27
N MET A 27 -7.39 11.95 -12.07
CA MET A 27 -7.04 12.58 -13.35
C MET A 27 -8.14 12.39 -14.41
N GLY A 28 -8.80 11.23 -14.43
CA GLY A 28 -9.97 10.96 -15.26
C GLY A 28 -11.10 11.94 -14.94
N TRP A 29 -11.53 11.97 -13.67
CA TRP A 29 -12.58 12.88 -13.20
C TRP A 29 -12.24 14.35 -13.47
N THR A 30 -10.98 14.74 -13.24
CA THR A 30 -10.52 16.12 -13.46
C THR A 30 -10.67 16.52 -14.93
N ARG A 31 -10.26 15.67 -15.86
CA ARG A 31 -10.36 15.95 -17.31
C ARG A 31 -11.80 15.99 -17.79
N GLU A 32 -12.65 15.11 -17.27
CA GLU A 32 -14.03 14.95 -17.71
C GLU A 32 -14.99 15.99 -17.10
N HIS A 33 -14.72 16.45 -15.88
CA HIS A 33 -15.68 17.26 -15.12
C HIS A 33 -15.08 18.59 -14.66
N LEU A 34 -13.93 18.57 -13.98
CA LEU A 34 -13.39 19.77 -13.35
C LEU A 34 -12.90 20.80 -14.37
N LEU A 35 -12.07 20.39 -15.34
CA LEU A 35 -11.53 21.31 -16.33
C LEU A 35 -12.63 21.96 -17.18
N PRO A 36 -13.62 21.21 -17.73
CA PRO A 36 -14.75 21.82 -18.44
C PRO A 36 -15.57 22.78 -17.57
N TRP A 37 -15.75 22.46 -16.29
CA TRP A 37 -16.45 23.35 -15.37
C TRP A 37 -15.67 24.65 -15.12
N VAL A 38 -14.35 24.57 -14.93
CA VAL A 38 -13.49 25.77 -14.76
C VAL A 38 -13.47 26.60 -16.04
N ASP A 39 -13.31 25.97 -17.20
CA ASP A 39 -13.34 26.65 -18.51
C ASP A 39 -14.63 27.45 -18.72
N ARG A 40 -15.76 26.90 -18.25
CA ARG A 40 -17.08 27.52 -18.41
C ARG A 40 -17.37 28.61 -17.39
N ASN A 41 -16.96 28.43 -16.13
CA ASN A 41 -17.38 29.28 -15.03
C ASN A 41 -16.31 30.29 -14.58
N ILE A 42 -15.02 29.95 -14.74
CA ILE A 42 -13.89 30.76 -14.28
C ILE A 42 -12.73 30.68 -15.29
N PRO A 43 -12.93 31.16 -16.53
CA PRO A 43 -11.96 30.99 -17.62
C PRO A 43 -10.59 31.63 -17.32
N GLU A 44 -10.55 32.68 -16.50
CA GLU A 44 -9.31 33.36 -16.05
C GLU A 44 -8.37 32.42 -15.27
N LEU A 45 -8.91 31.39 -14.62
CA LEU A 45 -8.12 30.41 -13.85
C LEU A 45 -7.85 29.11 -14.62
N ALA A 46 -8.45 28.92 -15.80
CA ALA A 46 -8.39 27.66 -16.53
C ALA A 46 -6.95 27.23 -16.84
N GLU A 47 -6.11 28.17 -17.28
CA GLU A 47 -4.71 27.89 -17.58
C GLU A 47 -3.91 27.54 -16.32
N ALA A 48 -4.09 28.30 -15.23
CA ALA A 48 -3.43 28.03 -13.96
C ALA A 48 -3.82 26.66 -13.39
N VAL A 49 -5.10 26.28 -13.47
CA VAL A 49 -5.59 24.98 -13.02
C VAL A 49 -5.00 23.84 -13.89
N ARG A 50 -4.97 23.99 -15.22
CA ARG A 50 -4.35 23.00 -16.11
C ARG A 50 -2.86 22.79 -15.80
N LEU A 51 -2.11 23.88 -15.61
CA LEU A 51 -0.70 23.81 -15.23
C LEU A 51 -0.50 23.14 -13.87
N ALA A 52 -1.35 23.44 -12.88
CA ALA A 52 -1.29 22.79 -11.58
C ALA A 52 -1.49 21.26 -11.69
N PHE A 53 -2.49 20.81 -12.46
CA PHE A 53 -2.71 19.37 -12.66
C PHE A 53 -1.60 18.69 -13.46
N GLN A 54 -1.03 19.34 -14.47
CA GLN A 54 0.13 18.82 -15.20
C GLN A 54 1.35 18.63 -14.28
N ASN A 55 1.62 19.61 -13.40
CA ASN A 55 2.70 19.51 -12.42
C ASN A 55 2.47 18.39 -11.42
N LEU A 56 1.24 18.27 -10.91
CA LEU A 56 0.88 17.20 -9.97
C LEU A 56 0.99 15.82 -10.62
N ASP A 57 0.62 15.69 -11.90
CA ASP A 57 0.76 14.43 -12.63
C ASP A 57 2.23 14.01 -12.77
N GLY A 58 3.12 14.96 -13.08
CA GLY A 58 4.57 14.72 -13.10
C GLY A 58 5.10 14.23 -11.75
N ILE A 59 4.71 14.88 -10.65
CA ILE A 59 5.09 14.47 -9.29
C ILE A 59 4.55 13.07 -8.97
N ALA A 60 3.32 12.76 -9.36
CA ALA A 60 2.71 11.45 -9.14
C ALA A 60 3.46 10.34 -9.90
N VAL A 61 3.88 10.60 -11.14
CA VAL A 61 4.71 9.67 -11.93
C VAL A 61 6.06 9.45 -11.28
N ASP A 62 6.75 10.51 -10.85
CA ASP A 62 8.04 10.40 -10.16
C ASP A 62 7.91 9.62 -8.85
N MET A 63 6.86 9.89 -8.08
CA MET A 63 6.56 9.17 -6.84
C MET A 63 6.32 7.67 -7.12
N ARG A 64 5.53 7.32 -8.14
CA ARG A 64 5.32 5.91 -8.55
C ARG A 64 6.63 5.23 -8.91
N ARG A 65 7.51 5.93 -9.63
CA ARG A 65 8.83 5.42 -9.99
C ARG A 65 9.70 5.17 -8.76
N LEU A 66 9.75 6.11 -7.83
CA LEU A 66 10.50 5.96 -6.57
C LEU A 66 10.01 4.77 -5.75
N VAL A 67 8.69 4.60 -5.62
CA VAL A 67 8.09 3.45 -4.93
C VAL A 67 8.47 2.14 -5.62
N ARG A 68 8.39 2.08 -6.95
CA ARG A 68 8.78 0.89 -7.73
C ARG A 68 10.26 0.55 -7.56
N ASP A 69 11.13 1.55 -7.56
CA ASP A 69 12.57 1.36 -7.38
C ASP A 69 12.91 0.92 -5.95
N ALA A 70 12.24 1.49 -4.94
CA ALA A 70 12.36 1.06 -3.54
C ALA A 70 11.89 -0.39 -3.37
N TRP A 71 10.75 -0.76 -3.96
CA TRP A 71 10.24 -2.12 -3.95
C TRP A 71 11.21 -3.10 -4.63
N ARG A 72 11.76 -2.74 -5.79
CA ARG A 72 12.75 -3.58 -6.50
C ARG A 72 14.00 -3.81 -5.64
N ARG A 73 14.44 -2.82 -4.86
CA ARG A 73 15.56 -2.97 -3.92
C ARG A 73 15.17 -3.92 -2.78
N LEU A 74 13.98 -3.76 -2.21
CA LEU A 74 13.46 -4.65 -1.16
C LEU A 74 13.36 -6.10 -1.64
N ARG A 75 12.88 -6.34 -2.87
CA ARG A 75 12.75 -7.68 -3.47
C ARG A 75 14.07 -8.42 -3.68
N LYS A 76 15.23 -7.76 -3.57
CA LYS A 76 16.53 -8.44 -3.56
C LYS A 76 16.75 -9.28 -2.29
N VAL A 77 16.13 -8.86 -1.18
CA VAL A 77 16.25 -9.51 0.13
C VAL A 77 14.93 -10.16 0.55
N LEU A 78 13.78 -9.52 0.29
CA LEU A 78 12.46 -10.06 0.60
C LEU A 78 12.05 -11.08 -0.47
N LEU A 79 12.04 -12.36 -0.12
CA LEU A 79 11.66 -13.45 -1.01
C LEU A 79 10.15 -13.58 -1.11
N HIS A 80 9.46 -13.54 0.03
CA HIS A 80 8.03 -13.74 0.14
C HIS A 80 7.52 -13.15 1.45
N GLU A 81 6.30 -12.62 1.44
CA GLU A 81 5.64 -12.08 2.61
C GLU A 81 4.16 -12.43 2.57
N THR A 82 3.67 -12.97 3.69
CA THR A 82 2.25 -13.27 3.86
C THR A 82 1.70 -12.57 5.07
N ALA A 83 0.45 -12.13 4.97
CA ALA A 83 -0.30 -11.56 6.08
C ALA A 83 -1.51 -12.44 6.34
N LYS A 84 -1.74 -12.76 7.62
CA LYS A 84 -2.89 -13.58 8.05
C LYS A 84 -3.51 -12.95 9.27
N PHE A 85 -4.83 -12.75 9.25
CA PHE A 85 -5.55 -12.34 10.44
C PHE A 85 -5.76 -13.56 11.34
N VAL A 86 -5.41 -13.43 12.61
CA VAL A 86 -5.52 -14.49 13.60
C VAL A 86 -6.24 -13.95 14.83
N GLU A 87 -7.14 -14.75 15.36
CA GLU A 87 -7.68 -14.55 16.70
C GLU A 87 -6.62 -15.01 17.71
N THR A 88 -6.40 -14.21 18.75
CA THR A 88 -5.45 -14.48 19.81
C THR A 88 -6.16 -15.08 21.02
N VAL A 89 -5.38 -15.59 21.99
CA VAL A 89 -5.90 -16.32 23.17
C VAL A 89 -6.82 -15.48 24.08
N ASN A 90 -6.83 -14.15 23.92
CA ASN A 90 -7.62 -13.22 24.74
C ASN A 90 -8.83 -12.62 23.99
N ASP A 91 -9.33 -13.29 22.94
CA ASP A 91 -10.36 -12.75 22.03
C ASP A 91 -9.96 -11.42 21.34
N GLU A 92 -8.66 -11.09 21.35
CA GLU A 92 -8.10 -9.96 20.60
C GLU A 92 -7.71 -10.43 19.20
N TRP A 93 -7.76 -9.52 18.23
CA TRP A 93 -7.35 -9.81 16.86
C TRP A 93 -5.92 -9.37 16.62
N ALA A 94 -5.20 -10.10 15.76
CA ALA A 94 -3.90 -9.69 15.29
C ALA A 94 -3.74 -9.96 13.80
N VAL A 95 -2.95 -9.13 13.12
CA VAL A 95 -2.39 -9.48 11.83
C VAL A 95 -1.00 -10.08 12.06
N ARG A 96 -0.83 -11.33 11.65
CA ARG A 96 0.45 -12.02 11.65
C ARG A 96 1.06 -11.91 10.26
N ILE A 97 2.15 -11.15 10.17
CA ILE A 97 2.94 -10.98 8.95
C ILE A 97 4.14 -11.92 9.03
N THR A 98 4.25 -12.83 8.07
CA THR A 98 5.40 -13.74 7.93
C THR A 98 6.23 -13.32 6.72
N SER A 99 7.46 -12.86 6.96
CA SER A 99 8.39 -12.46 5.91
C SER A 99 9.55 -13.45 5.81
N TYR A 100 9.87 -13.86 4.59
CA TYR A 100 11.02 -14.71 4.27
C TYR A 100 12.11 -13.85 3.63
N LEU A 101 13.23 -13.68 4.33
CA LEU A 101 14.33 -12.81 3.93
C LEU A 101 15.56 -13.63 3.58
N ARG A 102 16.27 -13.23 2.52
CA ARG A 102 17.62 -13.71 2.23
C ARG A 102 18.63 -12.86 3.01
N THR A 103 19.51 -13.50 3.76
CA THR A 103 20.65 -12.81 4.39
C THR A 103 21.72 -12.48 3.35
N LEU A 104 22.45 -11.38 3.59
CA LEU A 104 23.52 -10.91 2.72
C LEU A 104 24.91 -11.47 3.12
N GLU A 105 25.00 -12.30 4.15
CA GLU A 105 26.26 -12.87 4.62
C GLU A 105 26.72 -14.04 3.74
N GLN A 106 28.03 -14.10 3.50
CA GLN A 106 28.70 -14.90 2.47
C GLN A 106 28.50 -16.41 2.63
N GLY A 107 28.27 -17.09 1.50
CA GLY A 107 28.64 -18.50 1.28
C GLY A 107 27.47 -19.47 1.22
N GLU A 108 26.51 -19.37 2.13
CA GLU A 108 25.26 -20.13 2.10
C GLU A 108 24.09 -19.16 2.23
N LYS A 109 22.91 -19.50 1.70
CA LYS A 109 21.74 -18.61 1.67
C LYS A 109 20.80 -18.93 2.86
N PRO A 110 21.07 -18.55 4.12
CA PRO A 110 20.06 -18.75 5.14
C PRO A 110 18.87 -17.86 4.81
N VAL A 111 17.72 -18.51 4.64
CA VAL A 111 16.42 -17.85 4.60
C VAL A 111 16.01 -17.61 6.04
N VAL A 112 15.94 -16.35 6.44
CA VAL A 112 15.43 -15.97 7.77
C VAL A 112 13.93 -15.80 7.65
N ARG A 113 13.19 -16.55 8.47
CA ARG A 113 11.76 -16.35 8.66
C ARG A 113 11.55 -15.36 9.81
N VAL A 114 10.95 -14.22 9.51
CA VAL A 114 10.55 -13.22 10.49
C VAL A 114 9.04 -13.26 10.63
N VAL A 115 8.54 -13.40 11.85
CA VAL A 115 7.11 -13.33 12.15
C VAL A 115 6.88 -12.07 12.98
N THR A 116 6.06 -11.17 12.47
CA THR A 116 5.63 -9.96 13.16
C THR A 116 4.14 -10.08 13.45
N GLU A 117 3.76 -9.86 14.70
CA GLU A 117 2.36 -9.80 15.10
C GLU A 117 2.02 -8.38 15.49
N GLN A 118 0.99 -7.83 14.85
CA GLN A 118 0.42 -6.55 15.21
C GLN A 118 -1.00 -6.79 15.72
N ARG A 119 -1.23 -6.44 16.98
CA ARG A 119 -2.57 -6.46 17.57
C ARG A 119 -3.43 -5.38 16.92
N LEU A 120 -4.66 -5.74 16.65
CA LEU A 120 -5.67 -4.90 16.02
C LEU A 120 -6.93 -4.93 16.88
N ALA A 121 -7.52 -3.76 17.10
CA ALA A 121 -8.87 -3.71 17.64
C ALA A 121 -9.87 -4.24 16.60
N TRP A 122 -10.99 -4.80 17.05
CA TRP A 122 -12.05 -5.31 16.16
C TRP A 122 -12.49 -4.27 15.12
N GLU A 123 -12.57 -3.00 15.51
CA GLU A 123 -12.99 -1.90 14.62
C GLU A 123 -11.98 -1.57 13.52
N GLU A 124 -10.70 -1.87 13.75
CA GLU A 124 -9.61 -1.66 12.80
C GLU A 124 -9.55 -2.76 11.73
N LEU A 125 -10.27 -3.86 11.92
CA LEU A 125 -10.38 -4.90 10.92
C LEU A 125 -11.16 -4.41 9.69
N PRO A 126 -10.70 -4.75 8.47
CA PRO A 126 -11.46 -4.52 7.25
C PRO A 126 -12.88 -5.09 7.37
N LYS A 127 -13.86 -4.41 6.77
CA LYS A 127 -15.28 -4.79 6.88
C LYS A 127 -15.52 -6.21 6.38
N GLU A 128 -14.77 -6.61 5.37
CA GLU A 128 -14.80 -7.91 4.73
C GLU A 128 -14.31 -9.00 5.69
N VAL A 129 -13.21 -8.73 6.41
CA VAL A 129 -12.64 -9.61 7.43
C VAL A 129 -13.59 -9.75 8.62
N ARG A 130 -14.21 -8.66 9.07
CA ARG A 130 -15.25 -8.71 10.12
C ARG A 130 -16.47 -9.52 9.69
N ALA A 131 -16.95 -9.31 8.46
CA ALA A 131 -18.08 -10.06 7.93
C ALA A 131 -17.77 -11.57 7.81
N GLN A 132 -16.54 -11.92 7.43
CA GLN A 132 -16.07 -13.30 7.37
C GLN A 132 -15.93 -13.93 8.76
N ALA A 133 -15.39 -13.18 9.72
CA ALA A 133 -15.30 -13.60 11.12
C ALA A 133 -16.68 -13.89 11.73
N LEU A 134 -17.68 -13.03 11.46
CA LEU A 134 -19.05 -13.17 11.98
C LEU A 134 -19.86 -14.30 11.35
N SER A 135 -19.54 -14.71 10.12
CA SER A 135 -20.36 -15.66 9.37
C SER A 135 -19.97 -17.12 9.62
N ASN A 136 -18.68 -17.47 9.57
CA ASN A 136 -18.22 -18.87 9.70
C ASN A 136 -16.94 -19.03 10.53
N GLY A 137 -16.47 -17.98 11.21
CA GLY A 137 -15.11 -17.91 11.76
C GLY A 137 -14.08 -17.63 10.66
N LEU A 138 -12.93 -17.06 11.04
CA LEU A 138 -11.90 -16.70 10.06
C LEU A 138 -11.09 -17.94 9.65
N HIS A 139 -11.55 -18.65 8.62
CA HIS A 139 -10.77 -19.74 8.03
C HIS A 139 -9.63 -19.16 7.18
N ASP A 140 -8.42 -19.15 7.74
CA ASP A 140 -7.14 -19.09 7.04
C ASP A 140 -7.09 -18.19 5.79
N SER A 141 -7.52 -16.93 5.91
CA SER A 141 -7.29 -15.93 4.86
C SER A 141 -5.83 -15.46 4.94
N GLU A 142 -4.96 -16.24 4.31
CA GLU A 142 -3.58 -15.87 4.04
C GLU A 142 -3.51 -15.04 2.75
N PHE A 143 -2.95 -13.83 2.87
CA PHE A 143 -2.76 -12.92 1.76
C PHE A 143 -1.28 -12.88 1.39
N ASP A 144 -0.95 -13.19 0.14
CA ASP A 144 0.41 -12.99 -0.40
C ASP A 144 0.64 -11.52 -0.70
N VAL A 145 1.25 -10.82 0.26
CA VAL A 145 1.53 -9.39 0.21
C VAL A 145 2.47 -9.07 -0.95
N THR A 146 3.45 -9.95 -1.19
CA THR A 146 4.43 -9.77 -2.26
C THR A 146 3.75 -9.82 -3.62
N LYS A 147 2.90 -10.81 -3.85
CA LYS A 147 2.15 -10.96 -5.11
C LYS A 147 1.23 -9.78 -5.36
N THR A 148 0.45 -9.36 -4.36
CA THR A 148 -0.44 -8.20 -4.49
C THR A 148 0.36 -6.93 -4.80
N ARG A 149 1.50 -6.72 -4.13
CA ARG A 149 2.34 -5.54 -4.38
C ARG A 149 3.02 -5.58 -5.76
N ASP A 150 3.49 -6.75 -6.18
CA ASP A 150 4.06 -6.97 -7.52
C ASP A 150 3.01 -6.65 -8.61
N GLN A 151 1.75 -7.08 -8.44
CA GLN A 151 0.64 -6.77 -9.35
C GLN A 151 0.34 -5.27 -9.40
N LEU A 152 0.11 -4.64 -8.25
CA LEU A 152 -0.19 -3.20 -8.15
C LEU A 152 0.90 -2.33 -8.82
N LEU A 153 2.17 -2.67 -8.62
CA LEU A 153 3.28 -1.92 -9.19
C LEU A 153 3.53 -2.21 -10.68
N SER A 154 2.99 -3.32 -11.20
CA SER A 154 3.00 -3.66 -12.63
C SER A 154 1.88 -2.96 -13.42
N GLU A 155 0.72 -2.77 -12.78
CA GLU A 155 -0.48 -2.16 -13.39
C GLU A 155 -0.47 -0.62 -13.35
N ALA A 156 0.30 -0.02 -12.44
CA ALA A 156 0.42 1.44 -12.27
C ALA A 156 1.23 2.15 -13.39
N LEU A 157 1.00 1.78 -14.65
CA LEU A 157 1.55 2.43 -15.86
C LEU A 157 1.09 3.90 -15.96
#